data_AF-A0A9W8XDX3-F1
#
_entry.id   AF-A0A9W8XDX3-F1
#
_cell.length_a   1.000
_cell.length_b   1.000
_cell.length_c   1.000
_cell.angle_alpha   90.00
_cell.angle_beta   90.00
_cell.angle_gamma   90.00
#
_symmetry.space_group_name_H-M   'P 1'
#
loop_
_entity.id
_entity.type
_entity.pdbx_description
1 polymer ?
#
loop_
_entity_poly.entity_id
_entity_poly.type
_entity_poly.pdbx_seq_one_letter_code
_entity_poly.pdbx_strand_id
1 'polypeptide(L)'
;MMRRTNSVSSISSQASDEETMQIFVKNVSGTSTIPLDLPSSTSISTLSTLLALRHNLPETDLRLVHAGKHLSSPNATLSTLDLPPNATLHMALPLRGGMPPKKIRCSFKECKDAAQRIVGDCGFCSGHFCGKHRLLEDHKCEGLEDCKKESHERNAMKLNNERTVAIKGV
;
A
#
# COMPACT_ATOMS: atom_id res chain seq x y z
N MET A 1 -47.35 -3.71 -70.83
CA MET A 1 -45.93 -4.07 -70.61
C MET A 1 -45.36 -3.16 -69.51
N MET A 2 -45.38 -3.60 -68.25
CA MET A 2 -44.86 -2.84 -67.10
C MET A 2 -43.50 -3.42 -66.72
N ARG A 3 -42.43 -2.64 -66.93
CA ARG A 3 -41.06 -2.99 -66.50
C ARG A 3 -40.90 -2.63 -65.02
N ARG A 4 -40.77 -3.65 -64.16
CA ARG A 4 -40.38 -3.49 -62.75
C ARG A 4 -38.88 -3.20 -62.69
N THR A 5 -38.51 -1.97 -62.32
CA THR A 5 -37.12 -1.64 -61.96
C THR A 5 -36.88 -2.09 -60.52
N ASN A 6 -36.15 -3.19 -60.36
CA ASN A 6 -35.74 -3.71 -59.07
C ASN A 6 -34.35 -3.13 -58.75
N SER A 7 -34.31 -1.97 -58.09
CA SER A 7 -33.06 -1.39 -57.56
C SER A 7 -32.82 -1.93 -56.17
N VAL A 8 -32.34 -3.17 -56.08
CA VAL A 8 -31.73 -3.69 -54.86
C VAL A 8 -30.30 -3.18 -54.80
N SER A 9 -30.12 -2.02 -54.17
CA SER A 9 -28.81 -1.56 -53.74
C SER A 9 -28.31 -2.54 -52.69
N SER A 10 -27.48 -3.49 -53.12
CA SER A 10 -26.67 -4.30 -52.22
C SER A 10 -25.71 -3.35 -51.50
N ILE A 11 -26.14 -2.83 -50.35
CA ILE A 11 -25.23 -2.32 -49.33
C ILE A 11 -24.42 -3.51 -48.85
N SER A 12 -23.32 -3.79 -49.56
CA SER A 12 -22.26 -4.62 -49.04
C SER A 12 -21.74 -3.92 -47.79
N SER A 13 -22.27 -4.32 -46.64
CA SER A 13 -21.65 -4.05 -45.35
C SER A 13 -20.24 -4.62 -45.46
N GLN A 14 -19.27 -3.72 -45.66
CA GLN A 14 -17.86 -4.04 -45.48
C GLN A 14 -17.72 -4.34 -43.99
N ALA A 15 -17.92 -5.60 -43.61
CA ALA A 15 -17.37 -6.14 -42.39
C ALA A 15 -15.86 -6.13 -42.63
N SER A 16 -15.20 -5.07 -42.18
CA SER A 16 -13.75 -5.08 -42.04
C SER A 16 -13.43 -6.29 -41.16
N ASP A 17 -12.69 -7.26 -41.68
CA ASP A 17 -12.00 -8.27 -40.88
C ASP A 17 -11.00 -7.53 -39.96
N GLU A 18 -11.50 -6.95 -38.88
CA GLU A 18 -10.66 -6.37 -37.83
C GLU A 18 -9.90 -7.53 -37.18
N GLU A 19 -8.59 -7.54 -37.36
CA GLU A 19 -7.70 -8.54 -36.76
C GLU A 19 -7.82 -8.46 -35.23
N THR A 20 -8.52 -9.44 -34.64
CA THR A 20 -8.69 -9.56 -33.19
C THR A 20 -7.45 -10.21 -32.60
N MET A 21 -6.99 -9.68 -31.48
CA MET A 21 -5.81 -10.18 -30.78
C MET A 21 -6.16 -10.46 -29.31
N GLN A 22 -5.62 -11.56 -28.79
CA GLN A 22 -5.71 -11.90 -27.38
C GLN A 22 -4.52 -11.31 -26.61
N ILE A 23 -4.81 -10.68 -25.48
CA ILE A 23 -3.81 -10.20 -24.52
C ILE A 23 -4.15 -10.68 -23.10
N PHE A 24 -3.15 -10.70 -22.25
CA PHE A 24 -3.28 -11.12 -20.85
C PHE A 24 -2.97 -9.96 -19.92
N VAL A 25 -3.93 -9.56 -19.10
CA VAL A 25 -3.72 -8.48 -18.11
C VAL A 25 -3.60 -9.08 -16.72
N LYS A 26 -2.44 -8.87 -16.09
CA LYS A 26 -2.20 -9.21 -14.68
C LYS A 26 -2.66 -8.07 -13.78
N ASN A 27 -3.42 -8.41 -12.75
CA ASN A 27 -3.88 -7.46 -11.76
C ASN A 27 -2.73 -6.90 -10.90
N VAL A 28 -3.00 -5.86 -10.13
CA VAL A 28 -2.05 -5.16 -9.26
C VAL A 28 -1.38 -6.05 -8.21
N SER A 29 -2.07 -7.09 -7.76
CA SER A 29 -1.51 -8.10 -6.84
C SER A 29 -0.60 -9.12 -7.54
N GLY A 30 -0.58 -9.15 -8.88
CA GLY A 30 0.20 -10.08 -9.70
C GLY A 30 -0.32 -11.52 -9.75
N THR A 31 -1.36 -11.87 -8.98
CA THR A 31 -1.86 -13.24 -8.83
C THR A 31 -2.94 -13.61 -9.85
N SER A 32 -3.83 -12.68 -10.21
CA SER A 32 -4.89 -12.93 -11.19
C SER A 32 -4.50 -12.41 -12.58
N THR A 33 -4.75 -13.23 -13.60
CA THR A 33 -4.55 -12.89 -15.01
C THR A 33 -5.90 -12.97 -15.73
N ILE A 34 -6.24 -11.92 -16.46
CA ILE A 34 -7.50 -11.78 -17.20
C ILE A 34 -7.17 -11.85 -18.70
N PRO A 35 -7.66 -12.86 -19.44
CA PRO A 35 -7.59 -12.86 -20.90
C PRO A 35 -8.60 -11.84 -21.45
N LEU A 36 -8.17 -11.06 -22.43
CA LEU A 36 -8.98 -10.05 -23.13
C LEU A 36 -8.78 -10.21 -24.63
N ASP A 37 -9.89 -10.39 -25.35
CA ASP A 37 -9.92 -10.44 -26.81
C ASP A 37 -10.38 -9.07 -27.31
N LEU A 38 -9.47 -8.33 -27.94
CA LEU A 38 -9.69 -6.95 -28.37
C LEU A 38 -9.21 -6.77 -29.81
N PRO A 39 -9.86 -5.90 -30.61
CA PRO A 39 -9.36 -5.57 -31.94
C PRO A 39 -8.03 -4.81 -31.82
N SER A 40 -7.12 -5.03 -32.77
CA SER A 40 -5.79 -4.38 -32.81
C SER A 40 -5.85 -2.85 -32.90
N SER A 41 -6.99 -2.30 -33.35
CA SER A 41 -7.33 -0.87 -33.38
C SER A 41 -7.67 -0.26 -32.01
N THR A 42 -7.83 -1.08 -30.96
CA THR A 42 -8.14 -0.60 -29.61
C THR A 42 -7.00 0.26 -29.04
N SER A 43 -7.34 1.41 -28.45
CA SER A 43 -6.38 2.31 -27.81
C SER A 43 -6.08 1.92 -26.36
N ILE A 44 -4.92 2.35 -25.86
CA ILE A 44 -4.54 2.12 -24.45
C ILE A 44 -5.51 2.84 -23.49
N SER A 45 -6.05 4.00 -23.90
CA SER A 45 -7.05 4.73 -23.11
C SER A 45 -8.31 3.89 -22.87
N THR A 46 -8.88 3.28 -23.92
CA THR A 46 -10.10 2.47 -23.77
C THR A 46 -9.84 1.20 -22.96
N LEU A 47 -8.68 0.57 -23.16
CA LEU A 47 -8.26 -0.58 -22.36
C LEU A 47 -8.12 -0.23 -20.87
N SER A 48 -7.51 0.93 -20.57
CA SER A 48 -7.37 1.45 -19.20
C SER A 48 -8.73 1.69 -18.54
N THR A 49 -9.66 2.34 -19.25
CA THR A 49 -11.04 2.56 -18.79
C THR A 49 -11.76 1.25 -18.48
N LEU A 50 -11.70 0.26 -19.38
CA LEU A 50 -12.35 -1.04 -19.19
C LEU A 50 -11.81 -1.75 -17.94
N LEU A 51 -10.49 -1.74 -17.74
CA LEU A 51 -9.87 -2.35 -16.56
C LEU A 51 -10.20 -1.58 -15.28
N ALA A 52 -10.18 -0.25 -15.31
CA ALA A 52 -10.52 0.60 -14.17
C ALA A 52 -11.94 0.30 -13.67
N LEU A 53 -12.91 0.22 -14.59
CA LEU A 53 -14.30 -0.17 -14.28
C LEU A 53 -14.40 -1.58 -13.71
N ARG A 54 -13.73 -2.56 -14.34
CA ARG A 54 -13.73 -3.96 -13.88
C ARG A 54 -13.17 -4.14 -12.48
N HIS A 55 -12.17 -3.34 -12.13
CA HIS A 55 -11.47 -3.42 -10.84
C HIS A 55 -11.96 -2.40 -9.80
N ASN A 56 -12.97 -1.59 -10.13
CA ASN A 56 -13.48 -0.50 -9.27
C ASN A 56 -12.38 0.47 -8.81
N LEU A 57 -11.47 0.84 -9.72
CA LEU A 57 -10.37 1.78 -9.49
C LEU A 57 -10.58 3.05 -10.31
N PRO A 58 -10.16 4.23 -9.84
CA PRO A 58 -10.16 5.44 -10.67
C PRO A 58 -9.08 5.32 -11.75
N GLU A 59 -9.36 5.79 -12.96
CA GLU A 59 -8.42 5.73 -14.10
C GLU A 59 -7.10 6.44 -13.81
N THR A 60 -7.10 7.48 -12.97
CA THR A 60 -5.90 8.22 -12.55
C THR A 60 -4.91 7.35 -11.78
N ASP A 61 -5.41 6.31 -11.11
CA ASP A 61 -4.62 5.44 -10.24
C ASP A 61 -4.22 4.13 -10.96
N LEU A 62 -4.56 3.96 -12.25
CA LEU A 62 -4.21 2.77 -13.02
C LEU A 62 -3.16 3.09 -14.07
N ARG A 63 -2.04 2.35 -14.04
CA ARG A 63 -1.00 2.37 -15.07
C ARG A 63 -0.85 0.99 -15.66
N LEU A 64 -0.58 0.95 -16.96
CA LEU A 64 -0.29 -0.29 -17.67
C LEU A 64 1.21 -0.37 -17.97
N VAL A 65 1.79 -1.54 -17.76
CA VAL A 65 3.22 -1.81 -17.94
C VAL A 65 3.39 -3.03 -18.83
N HIS A 66 4.25 -2.90 -19.84
CA HIS A 66 4.69 -4.01 -20.68
C HIS A 66 6.21 -4.05 -20.72
N ALA A 67 6.81 -5.22 -20.46
CA ALA A 67 8.28 -5.39 -20.48
C ALA A 67 9.05 -4.33 -19.66
N GLY A 68 8.49 -3.87 -18.54
CA GLY A 68 9.08 -2.82 -17.70
C GLY A 68 8.90 -1.38 -18.21
N LYS A 69 8.30 -1.18 -19.38
CA LYS A 69 7.96 0.13 -19.95
C LYS A 69 6.51 0.50 -19.62
N HIS A 70 6.32 1.70 -19.06
CA HIS A 70 4.98 2.24 -18.85
C HIS A 70 4.34 2.64 -20.18
N LEU A 71 3.10 2.20 -20.39
CA LEU A 71 2.29 2.54 -21.55
C LEU A 71 1.62 3.90 -21.34
N SER A 72 2.42 4.96 -21.35
CA SER A 72 1.96 6.32 -21.03
C SER A 72 1.32 7.06 -22.20
N SER A 73 1.30 6.47 -23.40
CA SER A 73 0.73 7.09 -24.61
C SER A 73 -0.75 6.70 -24.76
N PRO A 74 -1.73 7.54 -24.37
CA PRO A 74 -3.15 7.16 -24.36
C PRO A 74 -3.73 6.92 -25.76
N ASN A 75 -3.18 7.59 -26.78
CA ASN A 75 -3.64 7.50 -28.16
C ASN A 75 -2.96 6.38 -28.96
N ALA A 76 -1.99 5.67 -28.38
CA ALA A 76 -1.40 4.53 -29.07
C ALA A 76 -2.36 3.33 -29.00
N THR A 77 -2.50 2.66 -30.14
CA THR A 77 -3.26 1.42 -30.32
C THR A 77 -2.40 0.22 -29.97
N LEU A 78 -3.04 -0.94 -29.76
CA LEU A 78 -2.32 -2.20 -29.55
C LEU A 78 -1.38 -2.54 -30.72
N SER A 79 -1.79 -2.21 -31.96
CA SER A 79 -0.98 -2.38 -33.17
C SER A 79 0.24 -1.45 -33.25
N THR A 80 0.13 -0.20 -32.81
CA THR A 80 1.23 0.80 -32.89
C THR A 80 2.27 0.63 -31.78
N LEU A 81 1.97 -0.18 -30.77
CA LEU A 81 2.84 -0.45 -29.64
C LEU A 81 3.70 -1.72 -29.85
N ASP A 82 3.60 -2.35 -31.02
CA ASP A 82 4.29 -3.61 -31.38
C ASP A 82 4.09 -4.70 -30.31
N LEU A 83 2.90 -4.77 -29.70
CA LEU A 83 2.59 -5.81 -28.73
C LEU A 83 2.44 -7.16 -29.47
N PRO A 84 3.17 -8.22 -29.07
CA PRO A 84 3.02 -9.52 -29.70
C PRO A 84 1.65 -10.13 -29.37
N PRO A 85 1.06 -10.96 -30.25
CA PRO A 85 -0.12 -11.74 -29.90
C PRO A 85 0.16 -12.54 -28.62
N ASN A 86 -0.79 -12.54 -27.68
CA ASN A 86 -0.64 -13.10 -26.34
C ASN A 86 0.31 -12.31 -25.40
N ALA A 87 0.53 -11.02 -25.68
CA ALA A 87 1.30 -10.14 -24.79
C ALA A 87 0.70 -10.11 -23.38
N THR A 88 1.57 -10.13 -22.37
CA THR A 88 1.19 -9.91 -20.98
C THR A 88 1.41 -8.44 -20.60
N LEU A 89 0.37 -7.80 -20.11
CA LEU A 89 0.38 -6.46 -19.51
C LEU A 89 0.22 -6.58 -18.00
N HIS A 90 0.86 -5.68 -17.26
CA HIS A 90 0.73 -5.59 -15.82
C HIS A 90 0.00 -4.29 -15.45
N MET A 91 -1.03 -4.40 -14.62
CA MET A 91 -1.62 -3.27 -13.91
C MET A 91 -0.68 -2.85 -12.78
N ALA A 92 -0.38 -1.57 -12.69
CA ALA A 92 0.40 -0.97 -11.63
C ALA A 92 -0.34 0.24 -11.07
N LEU A 93 -0.39 0.36 -9.74
CA LEU A 93 -0.83 1.60 -9.10
C LEU A 93 0.36 2.55 -8.93
N PRO A 94 0.13 3.88 -8.98
CA PRO A 94 1.14 4.81 -8.53
C PRO A 94 1.48 4.52 -7.07
N LEU A 95 2.78 4.41 -6.78
CA LEU A 95 3.23 4.35 -5.40
C LEU A 95 2.90 5.70 -4.77
N ARG A 96 1.94 5.74 -3.83
CA ARG A 96 1.78 6.88 -2.93
C ARG A 96 3.05 6.93 -2.08
N GLY A 97 4.00 7.75 -2.48
CA GLY A 97 5.14 8.10 -1.66
C GLY A 97 4.62 8.73 -0.38
N GLY A 98 4.70 8.00 0.73
CA GLY A 98 4.43 8.58 2.04
C GLY A 98 5.41 9.73 2.25
N MET A 99 4.90 10.93 2.47
CA MET A 99 5.71 12.05 2.95
C MET A 99 6.54 11.51 4.14
N PRO A 100 7.88 11.64 4.14
CA PRO A 100 8.69 11.10 5.21
C PRO A 100 8.12 11.63 6.52
N PRO A 101 7.76 10.74 7.47
CA PRO A 101 7.06 11.15 8.67
C PRO A 101 7.90 12.21 9.36
N LYS A 102 7.26 13.32 9.75
CA LYS A 102 7.93 14.42 10.45
C LYS A 102 8.78 13.81 11.57
N LYS A 103 10.07 14.15 11.60
CA LYS A 103 11.01 13.58 12.58
C LYS A 103 10.51 13.96 13.98
N ILE A 104 9.96 12.98 14.69
CA ILE A 104 9.54 13.14 16.08
C ILE A 104 10.80 13.46 16.88
N ARG A 105 10.73 14.43 17.80
CA ARG A 105 11.86 14.81 18.65
C ARG A 105 11.76 14.14 20.00
N CYS A 106 12.91 14.01 20.66
CA CYS A 106 12.98 13.53 22.03
C CYS A 106 12.13 14.42 22.96
N SER A 107 11.33 13.79 23.82
CA SER A 107 10.50 14.46 24.83
C SER A 107 11.30 14.90 26.07
N PHE A 108 12.58 14.52 26.17
CA PHE A 108 13.41 14.87 27.32
C PHE A 108 13.78 16.36 27.31
N LYS A 109 13.67 17.02 28.47
CA LYS A 109 14.02 18.43 28.64
C LYS A 109 15.50 18.61 28.24
N GLU A 110 15.77 19.61 27.41
CA GLU A 110 17.13 19.92 26.88
C GLU A 110 17.66 18.96 25.78
N CYS A 111 16.90 17.92 25.38
CA CYS A 111 17.29 17.08 24.25
C CYS A 111 16.69 17.58 22.93
N LYS A 112 17.54 17.80 21.92
CA LYS A 112 17.11 18.21 20.56
C LYS A 112 17.25 17.08 19.53
N ASP A 113 17.71 15.91 19.95
CA ASP A 113 17.86 14.74 19.09
C ASP A 113 16.50 14.21 18.60
N ALA A 114 16.55 13.52 17.46
CA ALA A 114 15.38 12.83 16.92
C ALA A 114 15.04 11.60 17.79
N ALA A 115 13.75 11.40 18.02
CA ALA A 115 13.26 10.19 18.67
C ALA A 115 13.46 8.98 17.74
N GLN A 116 13.80 7.84 18.34
CA GLN A 116 13.97 6.60 17.60
C GLN A 116 12.59 6.03 17.23
N ARG A 117 12.37 5.69 15.97
CA ARG A 117 11.07 5.13 15.54
C ARG A 117 10.84 3.75 16.13
N ILE A 118 9.60 3.46 16.54
CA ILE A 118 9.12 2.17 17.09
C ILE A 118 9.66 1.88 18.49
N VAL A 119 10.96 2.09 18.69
CA VAL A 119 11.65 1.69 19.92
C VAL A 119 11.89 2.84 20.89
N GLY A 120 11.68 4.09 20.46
CA GLY A 120 11.85 5.29 21.29
C GLY A 120 10.62 5.61 22.15
N ASP A 121 9.50 4.94 21.93
CA ASP A 121 8.26 5.17 22.65
C ASP A 121 8.29 4.54 24.05
N CYS A 122 8.04 5.34 25.09
CA CYS A 122 7.91 4.85 26.45
C CYS A 122 6.45 4.57 26.78
N GLY A 123 6.12 3.31 27.08
CA GLY A 123 4.76 2.88 27.43
C GLY A 123 4.26 3.38 28.79
N PHE A 124 5.14 3.93 29.64
CA PHE A 124 4.77 4.41 30.97
C PHE A 124 4.38 5.88 30.97
N CYS A 125 5.16 6.73 30.29
CA CYS A 125 4.92 8.18 30.24
C CYS A 125 4.40 8.66 28.87
N SER A 126 4.14 7.74 27.92
CA SER A 126 3.72 8.04 26.53
C SER A 126 4.64 9.02 25.77
N GLY A 127 5.91 9.11 26.20
CA GLY A 127 6.92 10.00 25.61
C GLY A 127 7.72 9.33 24.50
N HIS A 128 8.32 10.12 23.62
CA HIS A 128 9.17 9.62 22.53
C HIS A 128 10.62 10.04 22.76
N PHE A 129 11.56 9.10 22.67
CA PHE A 129 12.93 9.32 23.11
C PHE A 129 13.97 8.93 22.06
N CYS A 130 15.10 9.64 22.08
CA CYS A 130 16.26 9.32 21.25
C CYS A 130 17.05 8.14 21.86
N GLY A 131 18.07 7.65 21.16
CA GLY A 131 18.89 6.53 21.64
C GLY A 131 19.55 6.75 23.01
N LYS A 132 19.79 8.01 23.40
CA LYS A 132 20.37 8.38 24.71
C LYS A 132 19.36 8.43 25.84
N HIS A 133 18.07 8.62 25.54
CA HIS A 133 17.01 8.79 26.55
C HIS A 133 15.95 7.69 26.48
N ARG A 134 16.24 6.58 25.79
CA ARG A 134 15.30 5.48 25.58
C ARG A 134 15.02 4.70 26.86
N LEU A 135 16.01 4.55 27.75
CA LEU A 135 15.82 3.84 29.01
C LEU A 135 15.01 4.70 29.97
N LEU A 136 14.21 4.02 30.81
CA LEU A 136 13.36 4.66 31.82
C LEU A 136 14.16 5.56 32.78
N GLU A 137 15.39 5.13 33.11
CA GLU A 137 16.31 5.87 33.98
C GLU A 137 16.84 7.14 33.30
N ASP A 138 17.22 7.05 32.02
CA ASP A 138 17.81 8.18 31.29
C ASP A 138 16.83 9.34 31.07
N HIS A 139 15.56 9.05 30.79
CA HIS A 139 14.55 10.12 30.65
C HIS A 139 13.82 10.47 31.96
N LYS A 140 14.24 9.90 33.09
CA LYS A 140 13.60 10.07 34.40
C LYS A 140 12.09 9.84 34.31
N CYS A 141 11.73 8.64 33.86
CA CYS A 141 10.33 8.28 33.65
C CYS A 141 9.54 8.41 34.96
N GLU A 142 8.45 9.18 34.93
CA GLU A 142 7.58 9.32 36.10
C GLU A 142 7.02 7.97 36.56
N GLY A 143 6.66 7.09 35.61
CA GLY A 143 6.16 5.74 35.93
C GLY A 143 7.20 4.77 36.49
N LEU A 144 8.50 5.12 36.46
CA LEU A 144 9.54 4.31 37.12
C LEU A 144 9.52 4.51 38.64
N GLU A 145 9.21 5.72 39.11
CA GLU A 145 9.10 6.01 40.55
C GLU A 145 7.94 5.25 41.20
N ASP A 146 6.78 5.21 40.53
CA ASP A 146 5.61 4.47 41.00
C ASP A 146 5.88 2.96 41.07
N CYS A 147 6.45 2.38 40.00
CA CYS A 147 6.76 0.96 39.94
C CYS A 147 7.81 0.54 41.00
N LYS A 148 8.83 1.39 41.21
CA LYS A 148 9.86 1.16 42.23
C LYS A 148 9.29 1.24 43.64
N LYS A 149 8.47 2.25 43.92
CA LYS A 149 7.83 2.43 45.24
C LYS A 149 6.94 1.24 45.59
N GLU A 150 6.10 0.80 44.66
CA GLU A 150 5.19 -0.31 44.87
C GLU A 150 5.93 -1.64 45.12
N SER A 151 7.03 -1.88 44.41
CA SER A 151 7.89 -3.04 44.65
C SER A 151 8.55 -2.99 46.04
N HIS A 152 9.02 -1.81 46.45
CA HIS A 152 9.60 -1.62 47.79
C HIS A 152 8.57 -1.85 48.90
N GLU A 153 7.35 -1.33 48.74
CA GLU A 153 6.27 -1.51 49.71
C GLU A 153 5.86 -2.99 49.84
N ARG A 154 5.75 -3.70 48.72
CA ARG A 154 5.45 -5.15 48.70
C ARG A 154 6.55 -5.96 49.40
N ASN A 155 7.81 -5.62 49.17
CA ASN A 155 8.93 -6.30 49.82
C ASN A 155 9.01 -5.98 51.33
N ALA A 156 8.75 -4.72 51.71
CA ALA A 156 8.69 -4.30 53.11
C ALA A 156 7.57 -5.02 53.87
N MET A 157 6.39 -5.16 53.27
CA MET A 157 5.27 -5.90 53.86
C MET A 157 5.61 -7.38 54.07
N LYS A 158 6.29 -8.00 53.09
CA LYS A 158 6.76 -9.39 53.20
C LYS A 158 7.76 -9.57 54.34
N LEU A 159 8.78 -8.72 54.40
CA LEU A 159 9.77 -8.74 55.48
C LEU A 159 9.15 -8.51 56.86
N ASN A 160 8.15 -7.62 56.95
CA ASN A 160 7.47 -7.37 58.21
C ASN A 160 6.59 -8.55 58.66
N ASN A 161 6.01 -9.30 57.73
CA ASN A 161 5.28 -10.54 58.05
C ASN A 161 6.22 -11.69 58.46
N GLU A 162 7.42 -11.73 57.89
CA GLU A 162 8.45 -12.74 58.20
C GLU A 162 9.33 -12.34 59.40
N ARG A 163 9.03 -11.21 60.04
CA ARG A 163 9.75 -10.70 61.21
C ARG A 163 9.61 -11.66 62.39
N THR A 164 10.73 -12.24 62.83
CA THR A 164 10.81 -12.96 64.10
C THR A 164 10.69 -11.98 65.28
N VAL A 165 9.74 -12.20 66.18
CA VAL A 165 9.61 -11.42 67.42
C VAL A 165 10.44 -12.08 68.50
N ALA A 166 11.37 -11.34 69.11
CA ALA A 166 12.11 -11.83 70.27
C ALA A 166 11.13 -12.09 71.43
N ILE A 167 11.04 -13.34 71.89
CA ILE A 167 10.26 -13.69 73.07
C ILE A 167 10.99 -13.09 74.27
N LYS A 168 10.43 -12.03 74.84
CA LYS A 168 10.99 -11.37 76.02
C LYS A 168 10.50 -12.12 77.25
N GLY A 169 11.37 -12.95 77.83
CA GLY A 169 11.16 -13.60 79.13
C GLY A 169 11.36 -15.11 79.10
N VAL A 170 12.59 -15.52 79.40
CA VAL A 170 12.90 -16.75 80.17
C VAL A 170 13.72 -16.28 81.36
#